data_AF-A0A3D3DP52-F1
#
_entry.id   AF-A0A3D3DP52-F1
#
_cell.length_a   1.000
_cell.length_b   1.000
_cell.length_c   1.000
_cell.angle_alpha   90.00
_cell.angle_beta   90.00
_cell.angle_gamma   90.00
#
_symmetry.space_group_name_H-M   'P 1'
#
loop_
_entity.id
_entity.type
_entity.pdbx_description
1 polymer ?
#
loop_
_entity_poly.entity_id
_entity_poly.type
_entity_poly.pdbx_seq_one_letter_code
_entity_poly.pdbx_strand_id
1 'polypeptide(L)'
;MKEVKTFQQMYRDGHVNRREFLAAMGALGITATTAGSLLGSASALAASPTRGGSVIFASNLHGPDDTLDPILGTSTIDYSRANAMYNGLIQVWDDMSLHPELAEEWSVNSNATEYTFKIRKGVSFHNGGELTAADVVYSMNRHIEAGSPSSIKSFFSSVVEWKQVDKYTVKLSLSSPDADMPFKLTQPQAKIVKKNSMDKWGAGTGPYTLDAFQAGVKSVHSRNSNYWRDTGQWLDGMEMTAITDPNARLNALLAGSVDMITAIQAKHIKKVESAGKSMLSIPSGLYGGICCLKNTEPGSNHDLVQGLRYIQDRERIVRKFLKGQGTVGNDHPINVAYGGDHCHELPQIPY
;
A
#
# COMPACT_ATOMS: atom_id res chain seq x y z
N MET A 1 -15.54 10.65 -16.92
CA MET A 1 -14.24 11.21 -16.47
C MET A 1 -13.41 10.22 -15.64
N LYS A 2 -14.00 9.45 -14.71
CA LYS A 2 -13.28 8.40 -13.95
C LYS A 2 -12.66 7.35 -14.88
N GLU A 3 -13.44 6.81 -15.83
CA GLU A 3 -12.98 5.82 -16.82
C GLU A 3 -11.83 6.34 -17.69
N VAL A 4 -11.89 7.61 -18.11
CA VAL A 4 -10.81 8.26 -18.88
C VAL A 4 -9.51 8.28 -18.08
N LYS A 5 -9.56 8.62 -16.78
CA LYS A 5 -8.39 8.60 -15.89
C LYS A 5 -7.85 7.17 -15.69
N THR A 6 -8.74 6.19 -15.54
CA THR A 6 -8.36 4.77 -15.44
C THR A 6 -7.60 4.32 -16.70
N PHE A 7 -8.13 4.61 -17.90
CA PHE A 7 -7.43 4.26 -19.14
C PHE A 7 -6.13 5.06 -19.34
N GLN A 8 -6.06 6.32 -18.88
CA GLN A 8 -4.82 7.09 -18.90
C GLN A 8 -3.75 6.47 -18.00
N GLN A 9 -4.15 5.98 -16.82
CA GLN A 9 -3.27 5.28 -15.90
C GLN A 9 -2.83 3.93 -16.47
N MET A 10 -3.76 3.14 -17.00
CA MET A 10 -3.44 1.88 -17.71
C MET A 10 -2.48 2.11 -18.88
N TYR A 11 -2.59 3.24 -19.61
CA TYR A 11 -1.65 3.60 -20.68
C TYR A 11 -0.26 3.96 -20.15
N ARG A 12 -0.19 4.73 -19.05
CA ARG A 12 1.09 5.07 -18.37
C ARG A 12 1.80 3.83 -17.84
N ASP A 13 1.03 2.87 -17.34
CA ASP A 13 1.53 1.65 -16.71
C ASP A 13 1.77 0.52 -17.73
N GLY A 14 1.61 0.78 -19.04
CA GLY A 14 1.89 -0.18 -20.11
C GLY A 14 0.83 -1.28 -20.29
N HIS A 15 -0.30 -1.19 -19.60
CA HIS A 15 -1.39 -2.17 -19.67
C HIS A 15 -2.28 -2.01 -20.91
N VAL A 16 -2.32 -0.81 -21.52
CA VAL A 16 -2.96 -0.59 -22.82
C VAL A 16 -2.03 0.18 -23.73
N ASN A 17 -1.92 -0.26 -24.98
CA ASN A 17 -1.20 0.49 -26.00
C ASN A 17 -2.07 1.65 -26.54
N ARG A 18 -1.44 2.56 -27.30
CA ARG A 18 -2.13 3.74 -27.85
C ARG A 18 -3.40 3.38 -28.63
N ARG A 19 -3.39 2.27 -29.37
CA ARG A 19 -4.55 1.83 -30.17
C ARG A 19 -5.69 1.35 -29.28
N GLU A 20 -5.39 0.59 -28.24
CA GLU A 20 -6.36 0.14 -27.24
C GLU A 20 -6.95 1.31 -26.45
N PHE A 21 -6.12 2.29 -26.07
CA PHE A 21 -6.60 3.52 -25.45
C PHE A 21 -7.58 4.28 -26.35
N LEU A 22 -7.23 4.49 -27.63
CA LEU A 22 -8.10 5.18 -28.57
C LEU A 22 -9.40 4.42 -28.84
N ALA A 23 -9.36 3.08 -28.88
CA ALA A 23 -10.54 2.25 -29.01
C ALA A 23 -11.46 2.36 -27.78
N ALA A 24 -10.88 2.34 -26.57
CA ALA A 24 -11.61 2.53 -25.33
C ALA A 24 -12.25 3.93 -25.25
N MET A 25 -11.53 4.98 -25.65
CA MET A 25 -12.08 6.33 -25.72
C MET A 25 -13.22 6.45 -26.75
N GLY A 26 -13.09 5.76 -27.89
CA GLY A 26 -14.17 5.67 -28.87
C GLY A 26 -15.43 4.99 -28.34
N ALA A 27 -15.28 3.91 -27.54
CA ALA A 27 -16.40 3.25 -26.88
C ALA A 27 -17.11 4.15 -25.85
N LEU A 28 -16.38 5.13 -25.28
CA LEU A 28 -16.90 6.16 -24.39
C LEU A 28 -17.46 7.40 -25.13
N GLY A 29 -17.57 7.35 -26.46
CA GLY A 29 -18.08 8.46 -27.28
C GLY A 29 -17.12 9.64 -27.43
N ILE A 30 -15.84 9.48 -27.06
CA ILE A 30 -14.82 10.51 -27.17
C ILE A 30 -14.20 10.45 -28.56
N THR A 31 -14.18 11.58 -29.26
CA THR A 31 -13.61 11.67 -30.60
C THR A 31 -12.10 11.38 -30.58
N ALA A 32 -11.55 10.85 -31.67
CA ALA A 32 -10.13 10.56 -31.79
C ALA A 32 -9.24 11.79 -31.54
N THR A 33 -9.71 12.98 -31.92
CA THR A 33 -9.02 14.25 -31.67
C THR A 33 -8.99 14.58 -30.18
N THR A 34 -10.12 14.49 -29.49
CA THR A 34 -10.19 14.73 -28.04
C THR A 34 -9.42 13.66 -27.26
N ALA A 35 -9.52 12.39 -27.65
CA ALA A 35 -8.74 11.29 -27.08
C ALA A 35 -7.23 11.48 -27.29
N GLY A 36 -6.83 11.97 -28.48
CA GLY A 36 -5.45 12.34 -28.79
C GLY A 36 -4.93 13.49 -27.93
N SER A 37 -5.76 14.50 -27.64
CA SER A 37 -5.41 15.56 -26.68
C SER A 37 -5.38 15.08 -25.22
N LEU A 38 -6.21 14.10 -24.84
CA LEU A 38 -6.15 13.48 -23.51
C LEU A 38 -4.86 12.67 -23.29
N LEU A 39 -4.31 12.08 -24.37
CA LEU A 39 -2.96 11.52 -24.37
C LEU A 39 -1.90 12.63 -24.38
N GLY A 40 -2.07 13.66 -25.22
CA GLY A 40 -1.12 14.77 -25.37
C GLY A 40 -0.94 15.61 -24.10
N SER A 41 -2.03 15.91 -23.38
CA SER A 41 -2.00 16.59 -22.07
C SER A 41 -1.44 15.70 -20.95
N ALA A 42 -1.43 14.38 -21.13
CA ALA A 42 -0.71 13.45 -20.25
C ALA A 42 0.78 13.34 -20.61
N SER A 43 1.19 13.73 -21.82
CA SER A 43 2.57 13.67 -22.33
C SER A 43 3.30 15.02 -22.35
N ALA A 44 2.61 16.16 -22.27
CA ALA A 44 3.23 17.49 -22.40
C ALA A 44 3.86 18.06 -21.11
N LEU A 45 3.82 17.34 -19.97
CA LEU A 45 4.39 17.78 -18.69
C LEU A 45 5.19 16.70 -17.94
N ALA A 46 5.48 15.57 -18.58
CA ALA A 46 6.44 14.61 -18.07
C ALA A 46 7.28 14.13 -19.23
N ALA A 47 8.57 14.47 -19.24
CA ALA A 47 9.53 13.66 -19.98
C ALA A 47 9.24 12.19 -19.62
N SER A 48 9.02 11.33 -20.61
CA SER A 48 8.86 9.90 -20.34
C SER A 48 10.03 9.48 -19.44
N PRO A 49 9.77 9.02 -18.21
CA PRO A 49 10.84 8.80 -17.24
C PRO A 49 11.89 7.89 -17.86
N THR A 50 13.13 8.35 -17.92
CA THR A 50 14.22 7.54 -18.43
C THR A 50 14.60 6.53 -17.37
N ARG A 51 14.75 5.26 -17.76
CA ARG A 51 15.29 4.25 -16.86
C ARG A 51 16.69 4.65 -16.42
N GLY A 52 16.94 4.60 -15.12
CA GLY A 52 18.25 4.79 -14.53
C GLY A 52 18.21 5.47 -13.17
N GLY A 53 19.38 5.58 -12.55
CA GLY A 53 19.57 6.35 -11.31
C GLY A 53 19.11 5.62 -10.05
N SER A 54 19.41 6.22 -8.90
CA SER A 54 19.08 5.65 -7.60
C SER A 54 18.37 6.67 -6.71
N VAL A 55 17.64 6.19 -5.72
CA VAL A 55 16.99 7.02 -4.70
C VAL A 55 17.41 6.58 -3.31
N ILE A 56 17.62 7.55 -2.41
CA ILE A 56 17.73 7.31 -0.97
C ILE A 56 16.43 7.77 -0.31
N PHE A 57 15.67 6.82 0.19
CA PHE A 57 14.41 7.02 0.89
C PHE A 57 14.63 6.90 2.42
N ALA A 58 14.26 7.94 3.17
CA ALA A 58 14.27 7.91 4.64
C ALA A 58 12.86 7.97 5.23
N SER A 59 12.46 6.88 5.90
CA SER A 59 11.23 6.80 6.68
C SER A 59 11.39 7.41 8.08
N ASN A 60 10.33 7.38 8.88
CA ASN A 60 10.26 7.97 10.22
C ASN A 60 10.51 6.98 11.37
N LEU A 61 10.67 5.68 11.08
CA LEU A 61 10.86 4.64 12.09
C LEU A 61 11.74 3.52 11.57
N HIS A 62 12.65 3.04 12.43
CA HIS A 62 13.41 1.80 12.30
C HIS A 62 13.77 1.29 13.70
N GLY A 63 14.12 0.01 13.80
CA GLY A 63 14.60 -0.60 15.03
C GLY A 63 15.28 -1.95 14.79
N PRO A 64 15.80 -2.60 15.85
CA PRO A 64 16.41 -3.93 15.74
C PRO A 64 15.43 -5.01 15.26
N ASP A 65 14.11 -4.77 15.42
CA ASP A 65 13.04 -5.66 14.96
C ASP A 65 12.65 -5.45 13.49
N ASP A 66 13.33 -4.53 12.78
CA ASP A 66 13.20 -4.39 11.32
C ASP A 66 13.35 -5.75 10.64
N THR A 67 12.47 -6.05 9.70
CA THR A 67 12.38 -7.38 9.10
C THR A 67 12.22 -7.32 7.58
N LEU A 68 12.57 -8.43 6.95
CA LEU A 68 12.32 -8.71 5.54
C LEU A 68 11.09 -9.60 5.34
N ASP A 69 10.63 -10.25 6.41
CA ASP A 69 9.49 -11.15 6.36
C ASP A 69 8.19 -10.36 6.39
N PRO A 70 7.39 -10.31 5.31
CA PRO A 70 6.26 -9.41 5.21
C PRO A 70 5.25 -9.62 6.35
N ILE A 71 5.04 -10.86 6.79
CA ILE A 71 4.04 -11.20 7.81
C ILE A 71 4.30 -10.57 9.18
N LEU A 72 5.56 -10.21 9.46
CA LEU A 72 6.01 -9.61 10.71
C LEU A 72 6.00 -8.08 10.67
N GLY A 73 5.85 -7.47 9.48
CA GLY A 73 5.99 -6.04 9.29
C GLY A 73 5.02 -5.23 10.14
N THR A 74 5.54 -4.19 10.80
CA THR A 74 4.75 -3.25 11.63
C THR A 74 5.07 -1.78 11.38
N SER A 75 6.10 -1.49 10.58
CA SER A 75 6.55 -0.12 10.30
C SER A 75 6.43 0.24 8.83
N THR A 76 6.37 1.55 8.52
CA THR A 76 6.34 2.04 7.14
C THR A 76 7.57 1.59 6.32
N ILE A 77 8.73 1.43 6.98
CA ILE A 77 9.93 0.96 6.29
C ILE A 77 9.83 -0.54 5.95
N ASP A 78 9.25 -1.38 6.83
CA ASP A 78 8.94 -2.78 6.52
C ASP A 78 7.97 -2.87 5.34
N TYR A 79 6.92 -2.06 5.34
CA TYR A 79 5.92 -2.05 4.27
C TYR A 79 6.51 -1.61 2.93
N SER A 80 7.45 -0.66 2.95
CA SER A 80 8.17 -0.21 1.76
C SER A 80 9.05 -1.33 1.20
N ARG A 81 9.79 -2.05 2.06
CA ARG A 81 10.55 -3.24 1.66
C ARG A 81 9.65 -4.32 1.10
N ALA A 82 8.53 -4.60 1.77
CA ALA A 82 7.57 -5.61 1.34
C ALA A 82 7.01 -5.32 -0.06
N ASN A 83 6.65 -4.07 -0.34
CA ASN A 83 6.15 -3.66 -1.66
C ASN A 83 7.23 -3.59 -2.76
N ALA A 84 8.50 -3.38 -2.40
CA ALA A 84 9.60 -3.40 -3.36
C ALA A 84 10.01 -4.84 -3.74
N MET A 85 10.04 -5.74 -2.76
CA MET A 85 10.59 -7.10 -2.93
C MET A 85 9.53 -8.15 -3.29
N TYR A 86 8.26 -7.94 -2.95
CA TYR A 86 7.23 -8.96 -3.08
C TYR A 86 5.99 -8.44 -3.80
N ASN A 87 5.26 -9.35 -4.45
CA ASN A 87 3.92 -9.09 -4.97
C ASN A 87 2.87 -9.84 -4.13
N GLY A 88 1.66 -9.30 -4.04
CA GLY A 88 0.49 -9.94 -3.45
C GLY A 88 -0.40 -10.57 -4.53
N LEU A 89 -1.55 -11.13 -4.12
CA LEU A 89 -2.54 -11.65 -5.07
C LEU A 89 -3.26 -10.51 -5.79
N ILE A 90 -3.60 -9.46 -5.03
CA ILE A 90 -4.36 -8.29 -5.46
C ILE A 90 -3.57 -7.05 -5.01
N GLN A 91 -3.60 -6.00 -5.82
CA GLN A 91 -3.04 -4.70 -5.49
C GLN A 91 -4.14 -3.64 -5.45
N VAL A 92 -3.89 -2.56 -4.71
CA VAL A 92 -4.75 -1.38 -4.68
C VAL A 92 -4.06 -0.23 -5.43
N TRP A 93 -4.81 0.51 -6.24
CA TRP A 93 -4.32 1.70 -6.95
C TRP A 93 -4.63 2.99 -6.18
N ASP A 94 -4.07 4.10 -6.64
CA ASP A 94 -4.20 5.42 -5.98
C ASP A 94 -5.66 5.89 -5.83
N ASP A 95 -6.57 5.39 -6.66
CA ASP A 95 -8.01 5.67 -6.59
C ASP A 95 -8.78 4.66 -5.72
N MET A 96 -8.06 3.86 -4.93
CA MET A 96 -8.55 2.78 -4.07
C MET A 96 -9.22 1.62 -4.81
N SER A 97 -9.09 1.54 -6.13
CA SER A 97 -9.59 0.40 -6.89
C SER A 97 -8.69 -0.83 -6.73
N LEU A 98 -9.31 -2.01 -6.73
CA LEU A 98 -8.62 -3.29 -6.65
C LEU A 98 -8.26 -3.78 -8.05
N HIS A 99 -7.01 -4.20 -8.21
CA HIS A 99 -6.47 -4.67 -9.48
C HIS A 99 -5.77 -6.03 -9.35
N PRO A 100 -5.78 -6.84 -10.42
CA PRO A 100 -5.02 -8.08 -10.48
C PRO A 100 -3.52 -7.86 -10.21
N GLU A 101 -2.93 -8.72 -9.37
CA GLU A 101 -1.49 -8.79 -9.16
C GLU A 101 -0.94 -10.17 -9.56
N LEU A 102 -0.53 -11.00 -8.60
CA LEU A 102 -0.15 -12.39 -8.87
C LEU A 102 -1.36 -13.26 -9.20
N ALA A 103 -2.56 -12.91 -8.70
CA ALA A 103 -3.80 -13.43 -9.25
C ALA A 103 -4.16 -12.60 -10.49
N GLU A 104 -4.21 -13.22 -11.66
CA GLU A 104 -4.64 -12.54 -12.89
C GLU A 104 -6.16 -12.35 -12.96
N GLU A 105 -6.89 -13.16 -12.20
CA GLU A 105 -8.34 -13.11 -12.06
C GLU A 105 -8.72 -13.65 -10.67
N TRP A 106 -9.78 -13.09 -10.07
CA TRP A 106 -10.44 -13.70 -8.91
C TRP A 106 -11.96 -13.60 -9.04
N SER A 107 -12.66 -14.55 -8.44
CA SER A 107 -14.12 -14.59 -8.39
C SER A 107 -14.59 -14.89 -6.97
N VAL A 108 -15.75 -14.34 -6.61
CA VAL A 108 -16.40 -14.56 -5.31
C VAL A 108 -17.77 -15.21 -5.51
N ASN A 109 -18.17 -16.11 -4.60
CA ASN A 109 -19.54 -16.64 -4.60
C ASN A 109 -20.56 -15.58 -4.16
N SER A 110 -21.86 -15.86 -4.32
CA SER A 110 -22.93 -14.88 -3.99
C SER A 110 -22.97 -14.44 -2.52
N ASN A 111 -22.37 -15.23 -1.63
CA ASN A 111 -22.44 -15.04 -0.18
C ASN A 111 -21.13 -14.47 0.41
N ALA A 112 -20.14 -14.15 -0.43
CA ALA A 112 -18.81 -13.69 0.00
C ALA A 112 -18.11 -14.62 1.00
N THR A 113 -18.34 -15.93 0.90
CA THR A 113 -17.72 -16.95 1.77
C THR A 113 -16.68 -17.79 1.05
N GLU A 114 -16.62 -17.74 -0.28
CA GLU A 114 -15.64 -18.47 -1.07
C GLU A 114 -15.07 -17.60 -2.18
N TYR A 115 -13.74 -17.60 -2.29
CA TYR A 115 -13.00 -16.88 -3.32
C TYR A 115 -12.12 -17.86 -4.11
N THR A 116 -12.09 -17.71 -5.43
CA THR A 116 -11.21 -18.49 -6.32
C THR A 116 -10.25 -17.54 -7.01
N PHE A 117 -8.97 -17.85 -7.00
CA PHE A 117 -7.88 -17.06 -7.59
C PHE A 117 -7.17 -17.85 -8.67
N LYS A 118 -7.04 -17.28 -9.87
CA LYS A 118 -6.19 -17.81 -10.95
C LYS A 118 -4.82 -17.15 -10.86
N ILE A 119 -3.79 -17.96 -10.61
CA ILE A 119 -2.42 -17.52 -10.39
C ILE A 119 -1.70 -17.39 -11.73
N ARG A 120 -1.00 -16.27 -11.91
CA ARG A 120 -0.23 -15.97 -13.11
C ARG A 120 0.88 -16.99 -13.35
N LYS A 121 1.03 -17.40 -14.60
CA LYS A 121 2.09 -18.31 -15.06
C LYS A 121 3.35 -17.53 -15.44
N GLY A 122 4.50 -18.19 -15.41
CA GLY A 122 5.77 -17.62 -15.86
C GLY A 122 6.38 -16.57 -14.92
N VAL A 123 5.82 -16.40 -13.72
CA VAL A 123 6.40 -15.55 -12.69
C VAL A 123 7.49 -16.34 -11.96
N SER A 124 8.68 -15.77 -11.87
CA SER A 124 9.81 -16.37 -11.15
C SER A 124 10.10 -15.61 -9.86
N PHE A 125 10.48 -16.34 -8.82
CA PHE A 125 11.06 -15.71 -7.63
C PHE A 125 12.48 -15.21 -7.91
N HIS A 126 12.97 -14.26 -7.10
CA HIS A 126 14.31 -13.69 -7.25
C HIS A 126 15.41 -14.76 -7.12
N ASN A 127 15.21 -15.75 -6.25
CA ASN A 127 16.10 -16.91 -6.12
C ASN A 127 15.76 -18.08 -7.06
N GLY A 128 15.06 -17.80 -8.15
CA GLY A 128 14.63 -18.76 -9.16
C GLY A 128 13.44 -19.61 -8.73
N GLY A 129 13.02 -20.51 -9.60
CA GLY A 129 11.80 -21.30 -9.41
C GLY A 129 10.54 -20.50 -9.76
N GLU A 130 9.53 -21.24 -10.20
CA GLU A 130 8.26 -20.69 -10.66
C GLU A 130 7.30 -20.48 -9.48
N LEU A 131 6.57 -19.36 -9.50
CA LEU A 131 5.41 -19.15 -8.65
C LEU A 131 4.30 -20.16 -8.95
N THR A 132 3.78 -20.80 -7.92
CA THR A 132 2.63 -21.71 -8.03
C THR A 132 1.60 -21.46 -6.94
N ALA A 133 0.43 -22.08 -7.08
CA ALA A 133 -0.60 -22.10 -6.05
C ALA A 133 -0.10 -22.62 -4.68
N ALA A 134 0.92 -23.49 -4.67
CA ALA A 134 1.50 -24.01 -3.43
C ALA A 134 2.21 -22.90 -2.61
N ASP A 135 2.83 -21.93 -3.28
CA ASP A 135 3.50 -20.79 -2.63
C ASP A 135 2.48 -19.82 -2.03
N VAL A 136 1.35 -19.64 -2.73
CA VAL A 136 0.22 -18.85 -2.24
C VAL A 136 -0.37 -19.47 -0.98
N VAL A 137 -0.72 -20.76 -1.03
CA VAL A 137 -1.26 -21.49 0.12
C VAL A 137 -0.29 -21.47 1.29
N TYR A 138 1.01 -21.71 1.04
CA TYR A 138 2.03 -21.58 2.07
C TYR A 138 2.02 -20.19 2.70
N SER A 139 2.14 -19.13 1.90
CA SER A 139 2.22 -17.76 2.39
C SER A 139 0.99 -17.39 3.22
N MET A 140 -0.20 -17.74 2.73
CA MET A 140 -1.45 -17.40 3.38
C MET A 140 -1.69 -18.20 4.67
N ASN A 141 -1.32 -19.48 4.70
CA ASN A 141 -1.48 -20.32 5.89
C ASN A 141 -0.65 -19.81 7.09
N ARG A 142 0.48 -19.15 6.83
CA ARG A 142 1.29 -18.53 7.89
C ARG A 142 0.51 -17.52 8.73
N HIS A 143 -0.59 -16.94 8.22
CA HIS A 143 -1.44 -16.03 8.98
C HIS A 143 -2.41 -16.73 9.95
N ILE A 144 -2.77 -17.99 9.68
CA ILE A 144 -3.86 -18.70 10.36
C ILE A 144 -3.40 -19.90 11.17
N GLU A 145 -2.16 -20.37 10.96
CA GLU A 145 -1.57 -21.46 11.74
C GLU A 145 -1.49 -21.13 13.23
N ALA A 146 -1.58 -22.16 14.07
CA ALA A 146 -1.48 -22.02 15.52
C ALA A 146 -0.12 -21.40 15.90
N GLY A 147 -0.15 -20.36 16.73
CA GLY A 147 1.06 -19.62 17.09
C GLY A 147 1.58 -18.68 16.00
N SER A 148 0.78 -18.39 14.95
CA SER A 148 1.15 -17.45 13.89
C SER A 148 1.71 -16.13 14.46
N PRO A 149 2.90 -15.71 13.99
CA PRO A 149 3.50 -14.44 14.40
C PRO A 149 2.97 -13.26 13.58
N SER A 150 1.95 -13.47 12.75
CA SER A 150 1.39 -12.44 11.87
C SER A 150 0.86 -11.24 12.64
N SER A 151 1.36 -10.05 12.27
CA SER A 151 0.89 -8.78 12.83
C SER A 151 -0.56 -8.44 12.44
N ILE A 152 -1.06 -9.07 11.37
CA ILE A 152 -2.45 -8.90 10.89
C ILE A 152 -3.28 -10.19 10.96
N LYS A 153 -2.94 -11.15 11.82
CA LYS A 153 -3.66 -12.44 11.90
C LYS A 153 -5.17 -12.30 12.13
N SER A 154 -5.59 -11.25 12.84
CA SER A 154 -7.01 -10.97 13.09
C SER A 154 -7.79 -10.66 11.82
N PHE A 155 -7.15 -10.19 10.74
CA PHE A 155 -7.82 -9.95 9.46
C PHE A 155 -8.28 -11.26 8.80
N PHE A 156 -7.63 -12.37 9.15
CA PHE A 156 -7.86 -13.69 8.58
C PHE A 156 -8.56 -14.64 9.56
N SER A 157 -9.18 -14.13 10.63
CA SER A 157 -9.83 -14.98 11.65
C SER A 157 -11.04 -15.77 11.14
N SER A 158 -11.67 -15.30 10.06
CA SER A 158 -12.77 -15.99 9.38
C SER A 158 -12.29 -17.06 8.40
N VAL A 159 -11.00 -17.13 8.10
CA VAL A 159 -10.46 -18.08 7.12
C VAL A 159 -10.53 -19.49 7.68
N VAL A 160 -11.20 -20.38 6.95
CA VAL A 160 -11.27 -21.81 7.24
C VAL A 160 -10.13 -22.54 6.54
N GLU A 161 -9.91 -22.26 5.25
CA GLU A 161 -8.94 -22.99 4.44
C GLU A 161 -8.46 -22.16 3.24
N TRP A 162 -7.14 -22.23 2.99
CA TRP A 162 -6.54 -21.97 1.69
C TRP A 162 -6.21 -23.29 1.02
N LYS A 163 -6.91 -23.58 -0.07
CA LYS A 163 -6.80 -24.85 -0.79
C LYS A 163 -6.15 -24.66 -2.14
N GLN A 164 -5.13 -25.46 -2.41
CA GLN A 164 -4.60 -25.64 -3.75
C GLN A 164 -5.58 -26.52 -4.55
N VAL A 165 -6.21 -25.96 -5.58
CA VAL A 165 -7.12 -26.71 -6.47
C VAL A 165 -6.31 -27.40 -7.57
N ASP A 166 -5.37 -26.66 -8.16
CA ASP A 166 -4.39 -27.18 -9.14
C ASP A 166 -3.08 -26.39 -9.05
N LYS A 167 -2.19 -26.49 -10.05
CA LYS A 167 -0.89 -25.77 -10.03
C LYS A 167 -1.03 -24.24 -10.01
N TYR A 168 -2.09 -23.68 -10.59
CA TYR A 168 -2.31 -22.25 -10.76
C TYR A 168 -3.69 -21.79 -10.27
N THR A 169 -4.40 -22.60 -9.50
CA THR A 169 -5.70 -22.22 -8.93
C THR A 169 -5.70 -22.41 -7.42
N VAL A 170 -6.09 -21.37 -6.70
CA VAL A 170 -6.24 -21.37 -5.24
C VAL A 170 -7.68 -21.04 -4.88
N LYS A 171 -8.24 -21.76 -3.92
CA LYS A 171 -9.55 -21.48 -3.35
C LYS A 171 -9.40 -21.09 -1.88
N LEU A 172 -10.08 -20.03 -1.48
CA LEU A 172 -10.22 -19.57 -0.11
C LEU A 172 -11.65 -19.86 0.35
N SER A 173 -11.79 -20.46 1.53
CA SER A 173 -13.06 -20.71 2.21
C SER A 173 -13.12 -19.97 3.54
N LEU A 174 -14.26 -19.33 3.84
CA LEU A 174 -14.49 -18.52 5.03
C LEU A 174 -15.64 -19.08 5.88
N SER A 175 -15.58 -18.88 7.20
CA SER A 175 -16.61 -19.28 8.16
C SER A 175 -17.78 -18.29 8.22
N SER A 176 -17.57 -17.06 7.74
CA SER A 176 -18.59 -16.01 7.64
C SER A 176 -18.37 -15.16 6.38
N PRO A 177 -19.42 -14.54 5.82
CA PRO A 177 -19.29 -13.59 4.72
C PRO A 177 -18.29 -12.47 5.03
N ASP A 178 -17.42 -12.16 4.07
CA ASP A 178 -16.41 -11.11 4.22
C ASP A 178 -16.10 -10.48 2.86
N ALA A 179 -16.83 -9.42 2.52
CA ALA A 179 -16.67 -8.71 1.25
C ALA A 179 -15.35 -7.92 1.14
N ASP A 180 -14.71 -7.63 2.28
CA ASP A 180 -13.46 -6.86 2.35
C ASP A 180 -12.22 -7.74 2.13
N MET A 181 -12.39 -9.06 2.00
CA MET A 181 -11.28 -10.00 1.83
C MET A 181 -10.30 -9.58 0.71
N PRO A 182 -10.74 -9.12 -0.48
CA PRO A 182 -9.84 -8.60 -1.50
C PRO A 182 -8.97 -7.42 -1.04
N PHE A 183 -9.51 -6.48 -0.25
CA PHE A 183 -8.74 -5.37 0.33
C PHE A 183 -7.77 -5.84 1.42
N LYS A 184 -8.14 -6.86 2.20
CA LYS A 184 -7.23 -7.48 3.20
C LYS A 184 -6.03 -8.12 2.52
N LEU A 185 -6.21 -8.66 1.32
CA LEU A 185 -5.13 -9.25 0.52
C LEU A 185 -4.20 -8.22 -0.15
N THR A 186 -4.54 -6.92 -0.13
CA THR A 186 -3.62 -5.87 -0.60
C THR A 186 -2.64 -5.41 0.48
N GLN A 187 -2.79 -5.88 1.71
CA GLN A 187 -1.94 -5.47 2.83
C GLN A 187 -0.47 -5.88 2.58
N PRO A 188 0.52 -5.05 2.98
CA PRO A 188 1.94 -5.37 2.82
C PRO A 188 2.36 -6.69 3.46
N GLN A 189 1.63 -7.15 4.47
CA GLN A 189 1.89 -8.42 5.14
C GLN A 189 1.34 -9.64 4.39
N ALA A 190 0.37 -9.46 3.48
CA ALA A 190 -0.27 -10.51 2.69
C ALA A 190 0.47 -10.80 1.37
N LYS A 191 1.76 -10.47 1.30
CA LYS A 191 2.60 -10.71 0.13
C LYS A 191 2.98 -12.19 0.00
N ILE A 192 3.17 -12.65 -1.22
CA ILE A 192 3.50 -14.05 -1.50
C ILE A 192 5.02 -14.25 -1.42
N VAL A 193 5.42 -15.24 -0.64
CA VAL A 193 6.80 -15.69 -0.50
C VAL A 193 6.96 -17.10 -1.05
N LYS A 194 8.16 -17.41 -1.55
CA LYS A 194 8.48 -18.76 -2.01
C LYS A 194 8.39 -19.77 -0.87
N LYS A 195 7.64 -20.85 -1.10
CA LYS A 195 7.44 -21.92 -0.12
C LYS A 195 8.78 -22.54 0.30
N ASN A 196 8.97 -22.66 1.62
CA ASN A 196 10.13 -23.32 2.23
C ASN A 196 11.49 -22.79 1.75
N SER A 197 11.57 -21.51 1.35
CA SER A 197 12.83 -20.90 0.93
C SER A 197 13.78 -20.74 2.11
N MET A 198 14.98 -21.34 2.01
CA MET A 198 16.06 -21.14 2.98
C MET A 198 16.74 -19.78 2.80
N ASP A 199 16.75 -19.27 1.57
CA ASP A 199 17.14 -17.91 1.25
C ASP A 199 15.90 -17.00 1.40
N LYS A 200 15.83 -16.29 2.52
CA LYS A 200 14.75 -15.33 2.80
C LYS A 200 14.86 -14.05 1.98
N TRP A 201 16.04 -13.72 1.46
CA TRP A 201 16.30 -12.47 0.75
C TRP A 201 15.74 -12.54 -0.68
N GLY A 202 15.89 -13.69 -1.34
CA GLY A 202 15.39 -13.91 -2.70
C GLY A 202 14.01 -14.57 -2.80
N ALA A 203 13.25 -14.66 -1.69
CA ALA A 203 11.96 -15.35 -1.66
C ALA A 203 10.79 -14.56 -2.28
N GLY A 204 11.04 -13.38 -2.87
CA GLY A 204 10.03 -12.51 -3.47
C GLY A 204 9.96 -12.61 -4.99
N THR A 205 8.91 -12.02 -5.56
CA THR A 205 8.66 -11.92 -7.01
C THR A 205 8.69 -10.49 -7.52
N GLY A 206 8.97 -9.53 -6.62
CA GLY A 206 8.77 -8.10 -6.82
C GLY A 206 9.75 -7.41 -7.77
N PRO A 207 9.54 -6.11 -7.99
CA PRO A 207 10.31 -5.30 -8.94
C PRO A 207 11.76 -5.00 -8.55
N TYR A 208 12.13 -5.15 -7.27
CA TYR A 208 13.49 -4.92 -6.79
C TYR A 208 13.97 -6.12 -5.96
N THR A 209 15.25 -6.48 -6.11
CA THR A 209 15.94 -7.50 -5.34
C THR A 209 16.76 -6.86 -4.23
N LEU A 210 17.02 -7.59 -3.14
CA LEU A 210 17.81 -7.11 -2.03
C LEU A 210 19.31 -7.38 -2.22
N ASP A 211 20.12 -6.35 -2.11
CA ASP A 211 21.59 -6.45 -2.17
C ASP A 211 22.20 -6.49 -0.76
N ALA A 212 21.63 -5.72 0.17
CA ALA A 212 22.09 -5.67 1.56
C ALA A 212 20.95 -5.31 2.52
N PHE A 213 20.96 -5.90 3.71
CA PHE A 213 20.05 -5.53 4.80
C PHE A 213 20.78 -5.51 6.14
N GLN A 214 20.61 -4.40 6.85
CA GLN A 214 21.05 -4.22 8.22
C GLN A 214 19.86 -3.69 9.03
N ALA A 215 19.28 -4.56 9.86
CA ALA A 215 18.17 -4.22 10.74
C ALA A 215 18.50 -2.97 11.58
N GLY A 216 17.55 -2.05 11.67
CA GLY A 216 17.73 -0.79 12.37
C GLY A 216 18.70 0.19 11.71
N VAL A 217 19.14 -0.04 10.47
CA VAL A 217 20.03 0.87 9.75
C VAL A 217 19.53 1.14 8.34
N LYS A 218 19.59 0.13 7.45
CA LYS A 218 19.18 0.30 6.05
C LYS A 218 18.97 -1.00 5.29
N SER A 219 18.29 -0.91 4.14
CA SER A 219 18.35 -1.89 3.07
C SER A 219 18.75 -1.24 1.74
N VAL A 220 19.48 -1.99 0.93
CA VAL A 220 19.89 -1.59 -0.43
C VAL A 220 19.28 -2.59 -1.41
N HIS A 221 18.67 -2.07 -2.46
CA HIS A 221 17.98 -2.87 -3.45
C HIS A 221 18.40 -2.47 -4.86
N SER A 222 18.44 -3.46 -5.74
CA SER A 222 18.67 -3.30 -7.18
C SER A 222 17.44 -3.70 -7.96
N ARG A 223 17.25 -3.12 -9.14
CA ARG A 223 16.13 -3.46 -10.02
C ARG A 223 16.19 -4.94 -10.41
N ASN A 224 15.06 -5.65 -10.30
CA ASN A 224 14.92 -7.00 -10.80
C ASN A 224 14.84 -6.97 -12.34
N SER A 225 15.93 -7.36 -13.01
CA SER A 225 16.00 -7.43 -14.46
C SER A 225 15.07 -8.48 -15.08
N ASN A 226 14.63 -9.46 -14.30
CA ASN A 226 13.71 -10.52 -14.70
C ASN A 226 12.29 -10.28 -14.17
N TYR A 227 11.95 -9.04 -13.79
CA TYR A 227 10.62 -8.74 -13.30
C TYR A 227 9.56 -9.04 -14.36
N TRP A 228 8.51 -9.73 -13.95
CA TRP A 228 7.49 -10.29 -14.85
C TRP A 228 6.52 -9.22 -15.40
N ARG A 229 6.60 -7.97 -14.94
CA ARG A 229 5.88 -6.82 -15.50
C ARG A 229 6.84 -5.77 -16.02
N ASP A 230 6.38 -5.01 -17.00
CA ASP A 230 7.02 -3.77 -17.46
C ASP A 230 6.17 -2.57 -17.05
N THR A 231 6.12 -2.26 -15.75
CA THR A 231 5.17 -1.29 -15.15
C THR A 231 5.86 -0.13 -14.44
N GLY A 232 7.00 0.33 -14.95
CA GLY A 232 7.61 1.55 -14.43
C GLY A 232 8.54 1.38 -13.23
N GLN A 233 9.26 0.26 -13.16
CA GLN A 233 10.47 0.16 -12.35
C GLN A 233 11.54 1.01 -13.01
N TRP A 234 11.54 2.33 -12.83
CA TRP A 234 12.42 3.24 -13.56
C TRP A 234 13.83 3.35 -12.95
N LEU A 235 13.98 3.14 -11.64
CA LEU A 235 15.25 3.30 -10.92
C LEU A 235 16.13 2.04 -11.00
N ASP A 236 17.45 2.22 -11.09
CA ASP A 236 18.43 1.15 -11.05
C ASP A 236 18.53 0.54 -9.65
N GLY A 237 18.39 1.38 -8.63
CA GLY A 237 18.43 0.93 -7.25
C GLY A 237 17.80 1.90 -6.28
N MET A 238 17.64 1.43 -5.06
CA MET A 238 17.08 2.21 -3.96
C MET A 238 17.75 1.85 -2.64
N GLU A 239 18.12 2.85 -1.88
CA GLU A 239 18.46 2.70 -0.46
C GLU A 239 17.25 3.12 0.37
N MET A 240 16.83 2.24 1.27
CA MET A 240 15.78 2.54 2.24
C MET A 240 16.41 2.59 3.63
N THR A 241 16.28 3.73 4.31
CA THR A 241 16.73 3.95 5.68
C THR A 241 15.63 4.66 6.47
N ALA A 242 15.89 5.01 7.72
CA ALA A 242 15.00 5.87 8.48
C ALA A 242 15.78 6.81 9.38
N ILE A 243 15.21 7.99 9.57
CA ILE A 243 15.72 9.01 10.49
C ILE A 243 14.56 9.34 11.40
N THR A 244 14.62 8.93 12.67
CA THR A 244 13.48 9.00 13.60
C THR A 244 13.12 10.45 13.96
N ASP A 245 14.12 11.28 14.26
CA ASP A 245 13.88 12.70 14.56
C ASP A 245 13.35 13.45 13.32
N PRO A 246 12.16 14.07 13.40
CA PRO A 246 11.51 14.71 12.26
C PRO A 246 12.28 15.93 11.74
N ASN A 247 13.00 16.67 12.59
CA ASN A 247 13.76 17.84 12.14
C ASN A 247 15.05 17.41 11.43
N ALA A 248 15.74 16.40 11.96
CA ALA A 248 16.91 15.81 11.33
C ALA A 248 16.56 15.20 9.98
N ARG A 249 15.44 14.46 9.90
CA ARG A 249 14.94 13.89 8.64
C ARG A 249 14.66 14.96 7.58
N LEU A 250 13.97 16.04 7.98
CA LEU A 250 13.74 17.18 7.09
C LEU A 250 15.06 17.84 6.65
N ASN A 251 15.99 18.06 7.58
CA ASN A 251 17.27 18.68 7.25
C ASN A 251 18.11 17.78 6.31
N ALA A 252 18.04 16.45 6.43
CA ALA A 252 18.67 15.53 5.50
C ALA A 252 18.12 15.70 4.07
N LEU A 253 16.79 15.85 3.90
CA LEU A 253 16.18 16.14 2.60
C LEU A 253 16.65 17.49 2.04
N LEU A 254 16.68 18.52 2.88
CA LEU A 254 17.08 19.87 2.47
C LEU A 254 18.57 19.95 2.09
N ALA A 255 19.41 19.19 2.79
CA ALA A 255 20.84 19.05 2.51
C ALA A 255 21.13 18.15 1.29
N GLY A 256 20.14 17.40 0.80
CA GLY A 256 20.32 16.43 -0.28
C GLY A 256 21.04 15.14 0.14
N SER A 257 21.11 14.85 1.45
CA SER A 257 21.63 13.57 1.95
C SER A 257 20.64 12.42 1.74
N VAL A 258 19.36 12.75 1.55
CA VAL A 258 18.30 11.82 1.14
C VAL A 258 17.44 12.49 0.08
N ASP A 259 16.85 11.70 -0.81
CA ASP A 259 16.06 12.19 -1.94
C ASP A 259 14.57 12.25 -1.62
N MET A 260 14.10 11.36 -0.75
CA MET A 260 12.70 11.24 -0.36
C MET A 260 12.56 10.98 1.12
N ILE A 261 11.58 11.62 1.76
CA ILE A 261 11.20 11.36 3.15
C ILE A 261 9.69 11.25 3.31
N THR A 262 9.24 10.51 4.32
CA THR A 262 7.84 10.47 4.74
C THR A 262 7.58 11.28 6.02
N ALA A 263 6.29 11.45 6.33
CA ALA A 263 5.80 12.05 7.56
C ALA A 263 6.34 13.47 7.81
N ILE A 264 6.17 14.34 6.81
CA ILE A 264 6.38 15.78 6.97
C ILE A 264 5.33 16.34 7.93
N GLN A 265 5.77 17.01 8.99
CA GLN A 265 4.86 17.69 9.89
C GLN A 265 4.30 18.95 9.22
N ALA A 266 3.01 19.25 9.44
CA ALA A 266 2.34 20.39 8.81
C ALA A 266 3.08 21.75 9.01
N LYS A 267 3.76 21.93 10.15
CA LYS A 267 4.56 23.12 10.45
C LYS A 267 5.76 23.31 9.50
N HIS A 268 6.19 22.27 8.79
CA HIS A 268 7.35 22.28 7.90
C HIS A 268 7.00 22.45 6.41
N ILE A 269 5.71 22.41 6.04
CA ILE A 269 5.26 22.49 4.65
C ILE A 269 5.85 23.70 3.92
N LYS A 270 5.68 24.91 4.49
CA LYS A 270 6.23 26.14 3.90
C LYS A 270 7.75 26.09 3.72
N LYS A 271 8.47 25.42 4.62
CA LYS A 271 9.94 25.27 4.55
C LYS A 271 10.34 24.36 3.39
N VAL A 272 9.60 23.26 3.17
CA VAL A 272 9.80 22.34 2.05
C VAL A 272 9.53 23.05 0.73
N GLU A 273 8.41 23.76 0.61
CA GLU A 273 8.04 24.53 -0.58
C GLU A 273 9.06 25.63 -0.90
N SER A 274 9.48 26.40 0.11
CA SER A 274 10.47 27.48 -0.07
C SER A 274 11.85 26.97 -0.49
N ALA A 275 12.16 25.71 -0.20
CA ALA A 275 13.40 25.05 -0.62
C ALA A 275 13.30 24.44 -2.04
N GLY A 276 12.21 24.68 -2.77
CA GLY A 276 12.00 24.15 -4.11
C GLY A 276 11.80 22.63 -4.15
N LYS A 277 11.43 22.01 -3.02
CA LYS A 277 11.16 20.57 -2.94
C LYS A 277 9.67 20.32 -3.18
N SER A 278 9.37 19.29 -3.96
CA SER A 278 7.99 18.83 -4.17
C SER A 278 7.49 18.04 -2.97
N MET A 279 6.19 18.15 -2.69
CA MET A 279 5.53 17.40 -1.63
C MET A 279 4.26 16.76 -2.16
N LEU A 280 4.09 15.47 -1.89
CA LEU A 280 2.83 14.78 -2.12
C LEU A 280 1.97 14.88 -0.86
N SER A 281 0.94 15.72 -0.91
CA SER A 281 -0.10 15.83 0.13
C SER A 281 -1.41 15.29 -0.42
N ILE A 282 -1.82 14.14 0.08
CA ILE A 282 -3.04 13.45 -0.37
C ILE A 282 -3.95 13.14 0.82
N PRO A 283 -5.28 13.05 0.61
CA PRO A 283 -6.19 12.50 1.62
C PRO A 283 -5.68 11.12 2.06
N SER A 284 -5.71 10.87 3.37
CA SER A 284 -5.27 9.60 3.94
C SER A 284 -6.21 9.16 5.06
N GLY A 285 -6.19 7.86 5.36
CA GLY A 285 -6.84 7.30 6.54
C GLY A 285 -6.08 7.52 7.85
N LEU A 286 -5.02 8.33 7.85
CA LEU A 286 -4.28 8.65 9.08
C LEU A 286 -5.16 9.52 9.99
N TYR A 287 -5.33 9.09 11.24
CA TYR A 287 -6.06 9.83 12.25
C TYR A 287 -5.23 9.97 13.53
N GLY A 288 -5.50 11.05 14.28
CA GLY A 288 -4.98 11.24 15.62
C GLY A 288 -6.10 10.99 16.64
N GLY A 289 -5.77 10.38 17.77
CA GLY A 289 -6.75 10.12 18.82
C GLY A 289 -6.11 9.69 20.13
N ILE A 290 -6.93 9.62 21.16
CA ILE A 290 -6.58 9.04 22.46
C ILE A 290 -7.19 7.65 22.50
N CYS A 291 -6.34 6.62 22.54
CA CYS A 291 -6.78 5.24 22.68
C CYS A 291 -7.04 4.93 24.16
N CYS A 292 -8.30 4.85 24.56
CA CYS A 292 -8.70 4.43 25.91
C CYS A 292 -8.90 2.91 25.95
N LEU A 293 -8.07 2.21 26.72
CA LEU A 293 -8.20 0.77 26.92
C LEU A 293 -9.48 0.47 27.72
N LYS A 294 -10.44 -0.23 27.11
CA LYS A 294 -11.75 -0.51 27.73
C LYS A 294 -11.71 -1.57 28.83
N ASN A 295 -10.60 -2.28 28.96
CA ASN A 295 -10.39 -3.33 29.95
C ASN A 295 -9.49 -2.88 31.12
N THR A 296 -9.18 -1.59 31.24
CA THR A 296 -8.29 -1.07 32.28
C THR A 296 -8.72 0.33 32.69
N GLU A 297 -8.77 0.61 33.99
CA GLU A 297 -9.05 1.95 34.48
C GLU A 297 -7.92 2.93 34.09
N PRO A 298 -8.23 4.19 33.74
CA PRO A 298 -9.57 4.76 33.78
C PRO A 298 -10.33 4.63 32.44
N GLY A 299 -9.79 3.91 31.45
CA GLY A 299 -10.36 3.79 30.10
C GLY A 299 -11.69 3.01 30.03
N SER A 300 -11.97 2.16 31.02
CA SER A 300 -13.25 1.47 31.21
C SER A 300 -14.39 2.41 31.65
N ASN A 301 -14.09 3.55 32.29
CA ASN A 301 -15.11 4.49 32.72
C ASN A 301 -15.73 5.22 31.51
N HIS A 302 -17.03 4.98 31.28
CA HIS A 302 -17.76 5.55 30.16
C HIS A 302 -17.80 7.09 30.21
N ASP A 303 -18.04 7.66 31.38
CA ASP A 303 -18.18 9.11 31.56
C ASP A 303 -16.85 9.82 31.32
N LEU A 304 -15.72 9.21 31.73
CA LEU A 304 -14.40 9.74 31.39
C LEU A 304 -14.19 9.77 29.88
N VAL A 305 -14.45 8.64 29.19
CA VAL A 305 -14.27 8.57 27.73
C VAL A 305 -15.18 9.55 27.00
N GLN A 306 -16.42 9.72 27.45
CA GLN A 306 -17.33 10.70 26.88
C GLN A 306 -16.91 12.14 27.17
N GLY A 307 -16.43 12.45 28.38
CA GLY A 307 -15.85 13.75 28.72
C GLY A 307 -14.62 14.09 27.87
N LEU A 308 -13.75 13.10 27.62
CA LEU A 308 -12.61 13.24 26.72
C LEU A 308 -13.03 13.52 25.27
N ARG A 309 -14.21 13.07 24.82
CA ARG A 309 -14.74 13.41 23.49
C ARG A 309 -15.21 14.86 23.43
N TYR A 310 -15.87 15.37 24.47
CA TYR A 310 -16.41 16.74 24.49
C TYR A 310 -15.34 17.82 24.70
N ILE A 311 -14.28 17.54 25.46
CA ILE A 311 -13.25 18.56 25.77
C ILE A 311 -12.36 18.93 24.57
N GLN A 312 -12.42 18.17 23.47
CA GLN A 312 -11.52 18.35 22.33
C GLN A 312 -12.10 19.35 21.33
N ASP A 313 -11.52 20.55 21.29
CA ASP A 313 -11.74 21.52 20.21
C ASP A 313 -11.04 21.04 18.92
N ARG A 314 -11.71 20.11 18.22
CA ARG A 314 -11.21 19.45 17.00
C ARG A 314 -10.92 20.45 15.88
N GLU A 315 -11.74 21.50 15.77
CA GLU A 315 -11.51 22.53 14.77
C GLU A 315 -10.23 23.31 15.05
N ARG A 316 -9.97 23.68 16.32
CA ARG A 316 -8.71 24.32 16.71
C ARG A 316 -7.53 23.38 16.48
N ILE A 317 -7.68 22.08 16.72
CA ILE A 317 -6.64 21.09 16.40
C ILE A 317 -6.29 21.14 14.92
N VAL A 318 -7.29 21.02 14.04
CA VAL A 318 -7.10 21.08 12.58
C VAL A 318 -6.47 22.42 12.17
N ARG A 319 -7.02 23.55 12.62
CA ARG A 319 -6.53 24.89 12.23
C ARG A 319 -5.13 25.19 12.75
N LYS A 320 -4.83 24.91 14.02
CA LYS A 320 -3.59 25.37 14.69
C LYS A 320 -2.44 24.38 14.57
N PHE A 321 -2.71 23.09 14.77
CA PHE A 321 -1.68 22.05 14.81
C PHE A 321 -1.48 21.41 13.44
N LEU A 322 -2.57 21.02 12.76
CA LEU A 322 -2.49 20.47 11.40
C LEU A 322 -2.38 21.54 10.32
N LYS A 323 -2.49 22.83 10.66
CA LYS A 323 -2.43 23.96 9.71
C LYS A 323 -3.42 23.82 8.55
N GLY A 324 -4.60 23.25 8.82
CA GLY A 324 -5.62 22.97 7.81
C GLY A 324 -5.38 21.70 6.98
N GLN A 325 -4.30 20.95 7.23
CA GLN A 325 -3.99 19.69 6.55
C GLN A 325 -4.67 18.50 7.24
N GLY A 326 -5.99 18.53 7.26
CA GLY A 326 -6.82 17.49 7.87
C GLY A 326 -8.28 17.91 7.94
N THR A 327 -9.13 16.97 8.27
CA THR A 327 -10.56 17.18 8.48
C THR A 327 -10.94 16.89 9.92
N VAL A 328 -12.01 17.51 10.42
CA VAL A 328 -12.56 17.16 11.73
C VAL A 328 -13.01 15.70 11.69
N GLY A 329 -12.51 14.90 12.63
CA GLY A 329 -12.91 13.50 12.79
C GLY A 329 -14.24 13.36 13.51
N ASN A 330 -14.91 12.23 13.30
CA ASN A 330 -16.23 11.94 13.88
C ASN A 330 -16.18 10.74 14.85
N ASP A 331 -15.18 10.71 15.73
CA ASP A 331 -14.95 9.66 16.74
C ASP A 331 -14.90 8.20 16.22
N HIS A 332 -14.69 8.04 14.91
CA HIS A 332 -14.35 6.78 14.24
C HIS A 332 -13.20 7.03 13.22
N PRO A 333 -12.41 6.00 12.88
CA PRO A 333 -11.23 6.17 12.03
C PRO A 333 -11.56 6.27 10.53
N ILE A 334 -12.79 5.96 10.12
CA ILE A 334 -13.21 5.92 8.71
C ILE A 334 -13.60 7.33 8.22
N ASN A 335 -12.64 8.10 7.72
CA ASN A 335 -12.88 9.45 7.18
C ASN A 335 -13.28 9.43 5.69
N VAL A 336 -13.48 10.60 5.11
CA VAL A 336 -13.83 10.78 3.68
C VAL A 336 -12.83 10.15 2.69
N ALA A 337 -11.59 9.87 3.11
CA ALA A 337 -10.60 9.22 2.25
C ALA A 337 -10.95 7.75 1.95
N TYR A 338 -11.83 7.15 2.75
CA TYR A 338 -12.37 5.79 2.53
C TYR A 338 -13.52 5.77 1.52
N GLY A 339 -13.90 6.91 0.93
CA GLY A 339 -14.90 6.95 -0.13
C GLY A 339 -16.27 6.43 0.32
N GLY A 340 -16.73 5.34 -0.31
CA GLY A 340 -18.07 4.77 -0.07
C GLY A 340 -18.29 4.25 1.34
N ASP A 341 -17.22 3.92 2.08
CA ASP A 341 -17.33 3.40 3.45
C ASP A 341 -17.50 4.53 4.49
N HIS A 342 -17.28 5.78 4.10
CA HIS A 342 -17.47 6.90 4.99
C HIS A 342 -18.97 7.16 5.23
N CYS A 343 -19.41 6.98 6.47
CA CYS A 343 -20.79 7.26 6.84
C CYS A 343 -21.02 8.77 7.00
N HIS A 344 -21.57 9.40 5.97
CA HIS A 344 -21.92 10.82 5.94
C HIS A 344 -23.07 11.20 6.90
N GLU A 345 -23.84 10.23 7.37
CA GLU A 345 -25.03 10.44 8.21
C GLU A 345 -24.70 10.51 9.70
N LEU A 346 -23.51 10.05 10.11
CA LEU A 346 -23.11 10.11 11.52
C LEU A 346 -22.92 11.59 11.94
N PRO A 347 -23.66 12.09 12.93
CA PRO A 347 -23.54 13.47 13.37
C PRO A 347 -22.18 13.71 14.03
N GLN A 348 -21.53 14.83 13.72
CA GLN A 348 -20.35 15.27 14.46
C GLN A 348 -20.74 15.70 15.85
N ILE A 349 -19.99 15.24 16.86
CA ILE A 349 -20.15 15.71 18.24
C ILE A 349 -19.58 17.14 18.33
N PRO A 350 -20.42 18.15 18.61
CA PRO A 350 -19.95 19.52 18.78
C PRO A 350 -19.16 19.67 20.09
N TYR A 351 -18.27 20.66 20.10
CA TYR A 351 -17.56 21.11 21.30
C TYR A 351 -18.47 21.94 22.21
#